data_AF-A0A7V7GKC0-F1
#
_entry.id   AF-A0A7V7GKC0-F1
#
_cell.length_a   1.000
_cell.length_b   1.000
_cell.length_c   1.000
_cell.angle_alpha   90.00
_cell.angle_beta   90.00
_cell.angle_gamma   90.00
#
_symmetry.space_group_name_H-M   'P 1'
#
loop_
_entity.id
_entity.type
_entity.pdbx_description
1 polymer ?
#
loop_
_entity_poly.entity_id
_entity_poly.type
_entity_poly.pdbx_seq_one_letter_code
_entity_poly.pdbx_strand_id
1 'polypeptide(L)'
;MAKKKMSIIDRCLQIDIVDFARNNGLAVVNKGNDYRLEDHLSFVFERKKQYFSWNSRNIHGDIINLADLFFVDPSITDKKERFKAATNFILKNENKLERVENLHFETEKYKDHPIDYQPLTEKGRNYLKEERKLPDWLIDYAEKEGLIAELKPKHERQNFLVGDDRLDHAVAFLWKDPQTKETVGASYQGTIVDFNRFGKRGTYKHIDKNPTPNHGFNLKIGDPKHLKFFESSIDLLSYAALNREKLQDAWLVSMDGLKHHVISHYVEESISELSRKQTFPQSIEVCVDNDRAGHIFYEKEQLKGIVDPFTNKKIRCERGIPNDWQVPKEYKATYEAVAKEMNVEPEAIMAIHKTETNLQLTNQLVSAHDVQSTFGKMLAKGEPVETIDLKEACTTVAKELKVCERADGTYNFDRFYSRKANIKDVNAGILLSYKAEQYYKGYKKHEHEFVPEVKKDWNDQLKHEIQQQEIRKQKRAMLFQQGRQQERE
;
A
#
# COMPACT_ATOMS: atom_id res chain seq x y z
N MET A 1 18.72 -30.21 47.71
CA MET A 1 18.45 -29.06 46.82
C MET A 1 16.96 -28.74 46.87
N ALA A 2 16.58 -27.63 47.51
CA ALA A 2 15.17 -27.23 47.59
C ALA A 2 14.69 -26.79 46.21
N LYS A 3 13.63 -27.43 45.68
CA LYS A 3 12.92 -26.96 44.47
C LYS A 3 12.44 -25.52 44.75
N LYS A 4 13.01 -24.54 44.08
CA LYS A 4 12.55 -23.15 44.12
C LYS A 4 11.07 -23.15 43.72
N LYS A 5 10.15 -22.79 44.63
CA LYS A 5 8.73 -22.67 44.30
C LYS A 5 8.59 -21.63 43.19
N MET A 6 8.06 -22.07 42.06
CA MET A 6 7.80 -21.24 40.88
C MET A 6 6.82 -20.13 41.24
N SER A 7 7.07 -18.90 40.77
CA SER A 7 6.19 -17.78 41.10
C SER A 7 4.82 -17.93 40.43
N ILE A 8 3.81 -17.21 40.93
CA ILE A 8 2.46 -17.20 40.33
C ILE A 8 2.50 -16.73 38.88
N ILE A 9 3.35 -15.75 38.58
CA ILE A 9 3.55 -15.22 37.23
C ILE A 9 4.14 -16.30 36.32
N ASP A 10 5.23 -16.95 36.76
CA ASP A 10 5.90 -18.00 35.99
C ASP A 10 4.94 -19.17 35.68
N ARG A 11 4.05 -19.51 36.62
CA ARG A 11 3.01 -20.52 36.40
C ARG A 11 2.02 -20.12 35.33
N CYS A 12 1.55 -18.87 35.35
CA CYS A 12 0.62 -18.38 34.33
C CYS A 12 1.28 -18.35 32.95
N LEU A 13 2.54 -17.93 32.85
CA LEU A 13 3.28 -17.81 31.59
C LEU A 13 3.67 -19.16 30.96
N GLN A 14 3.52 -20.27 31.67
CA GLN A 14 3.70 -21.62 31.10
C GLN A 14 2.46 -22.13 30.34
N ILE A 15 1.32 -21.48 30.52
CA ILE A 15 0.08 -21.85 29.85
C ILE A 15 0.06 -21.29 28.43
N ASP A 16 -0.31 -22.13 27.46
CA ASP A 16 -0.43 -21.69 26.07
C ASP A 16 -1.61 -20.72 25.89
N ILE A 17 -1.32 -19.51 25.41
CA ILE A 17 -2.26 -18.39 25.29
C ILE A 17 -3.39 -18.69 24.31
N VAL A 18 -3.14 -19.48 23.26
CA VAL A 18 -4.15 -19.84 22.25
C VAL A 18 -5.07 -20.90 22.82
N ASP A 19 -4.51 -21.94 23.43
CA ASP A 19 -5.31 -22.97 24.09
C ASP A 19 -6.13 -22.38 25.25
N PHE A 20 -5.55 -21.47 26.03
CA PHE A 20 -6.25 -20.77 27.11
C PHE A 20 -7.40 -19.93 26.60
N ALA A 21 -7.19 -19.10 25.57
CA ALA A 21 -8.24 -18.27 24.98
C ALA A 21 -9.43 -19.13 24.53
N ARG A 22 -9.16 -20.19 23.76
CA ARG A 22 -10.20 -21.08 23.22
C ARG A 22 -10.97 -21.81 24.32
N ASN A 23 -10.26 -22.47 25.23
CA ASN A 23 -10.90 -23.28 26.28
C ASN A 23 -11.72 -22.44 27.28
N ASN A 24 -11.51 -21.12 27.28
CA ASN A 24 -12.29 -20.16 28.07
C ASN A 24 -13.31 -19.37 27.23
N GLY A 25 -13.67 -19.88 26.05
CA GLY A 25 -14.82 -19.41 25.28
C GLY A 25 -14.54 -18.29 24.28
N LEU A 26 -13.27 -17.96 23.99
CA LEU A 26 -12.93 -17.07 22.89
C LEU A 26 -12.91 -17.84 21.57
N ALA A 27 -13.62 -17.32 20.56
CA ALA A 27 -13.67 -17.89 19.22
C ALA A 27 -12.35 -17.65 18.48
N VAL A 28 -11.34 -18.51 18.72
CA VAL A 28 -10.03 -18.43 18.07
C VAL A 28 -10.05 -19.21 16.75
N VAL A 29 -9.76 -18.52 15.65
CA VAL A 29 -9.67 -19.07 14.29
C VAL A 29 -8.23 -19.04 13.78
N ASN A 30 -7.91 -19.89 12.80
CA ASN A 30 -6.66 -19.81 12.06
C ASN A 30 -6.89 -19.11 10.73
N LYS A 31 -6.00 -18.19 10.38
CA LYS A 31 -5.97 -17.55 9.06
C LYS A 31 -4.53 -17.55 8.53
N GLY A 32 -4.23 -18.49 7.65
CA GLY A 32 -2.87 -18.71 7.15
C GLY A 32 -1.98 -19.37 8.21
N ASN A 33 -0.99 -18.63 8.72
CA ASN A 33 -0.11 -19.07 9.81
C ASN A 33 -0.44 -18.44 11.17
N ASP A 34 -1.45 -17.56 11.22
CA ASP A 34 -1.79 -16.76 12.41
C ASP A 34 -3.06 -17.28 13.08
N TYR A 35 -3.08 -17.24 14.41
CA TYR A 35 -4.30 -17.43 15.21
C TYR A 35 -4.96 -16.07 15.47
N ARG A 36 -6.29 -15.95 15.37
CA ARG A 36 -7.03 -14.68 15.49
C ARG A 36 -8.35 -14.88 16.22
N LEU A 37 -8.98 -13.82 16.73
CA LEU A 37 -10.38 -13.89 17.17
C LEU A 37 -11.32 -13.71 15.96
N GLU A 38 -12.35 -14.55 15.86
CA GLU A 38 -13.37 -14.49 14.80
C GLU A 38 -14.03 -13.11 14.72
N ASP A 39 -14.51 -12.62 15.86
CA ASP A 39 -15.24 -11.36 15.96
C ASP A 39 -14.34 -10.11 15.84
N HIS A 40 -13.03 -10.29 15.91
CA HIS A 40 -12.05 -9.20 15.95
C HIS A 40 -10.85 -9.50 15.04
N LEU A 41 -10.99 -9.29 13.73
CA LEU A 41 -9.99 -9.61 12.70
C LEU A 41 -8.59 -8.96 12.91
N SER A 42 -8.52 -7.86 13.67
CA SER A 42 -7.27 -7.19 14.06
C SER A 42 -6.61 -7.76 15.31
N PHE A 43 -7.26 -8.71 15.99
CA PHE A 43 -6.78 -9.42 17.17
C PHE A 43 -6.05 -10.68 16.72
N VAL A 44 -4.74 -10.73 16.98
CA VAL A 44 -3.84 -11.79 16.51
C VAL A 44 -3.11 -12.38 17.70
N PHE A 45 -3.00 -13.70 17.77
CA PHE A 45 -2.17 -14.43 18.72
C PHE A 45 -0.90 -14.93 18.03
N GLU A 46 0.24 -14.63 18.64
CA GLU A 46 1.54 -15.18 18.28
C GLU A 46 1.89 -16.32 19.24
N ARG A 47 1.36 -17.52 18.96
CA ARG A 47 1.49 -18.70 19.84
C ARG A 47 2.94 -19.02 20.22
N LYS A 48 3.89 -18.89 19.28
CA LYS A 48 5.33 -19.13 19.55
C LYS A 48 5.90 -18.16 20.60
N LYS A 49 5.38 -16.93 20.66
CA LYS A 49 5.81 -15.90 21.61
C LYS A 49 4.93 -15.84 22.86
N GLN A 50 3.86 -16.64 22.92
CA GLN A 50 2.86 -16.59 23.99
C GLN A 50 2.31 -15.18 24.21
N TYR A 51 1.93 -14.54 23.10
CA TYR A 51 1.63 -13.12 23.02
C TYR A 51 0.40 -12.84 22.16
N PHE A 52 -0.33 -11.75 22.43
CA PHE A 52 -1.41 -11.27 21.56
C PHE A 52 -1.26 -9.79 21.21
N SER A 53 -1.83 -9.39 20.08
CA SER A 53 -1.93 -8.01 19.62
C SER A 53 -3.33 -7.72 19.07
N TRP A 54 -3.97 -6.68 19.60
CA TRP A 54 -5.21 -6.11 19.10
C TRP A 54 -4.93 -4.76 18.44
N ASN A 55 -4.60 -4.80 17.15
CA ASN A 55 -4.06 -3.65 16.43
C ASN A 55 -5.03 -2.46 16.36
N SER A 56 -6.34 -2.71 16.19
CA SER A 56 -7.33 -1.62 16.09
C SER A 56 -7.53 -0.84 17.39
N ARG A 57 -7.20 -1.45 18.54
CA ARG A 57 -7.32 -0.82 19.86
C ARG A 57 -5.96 -0.50 20.47
N ASN A 58 -4.88 -0.89 19.80
CA ASN A 58 -3.52 -0.74 20.28
C ASN A 58 -3.32 -1.37 21.69
N ILE A 59 -3.90 -2.55 21.89
CA ILE A 59 -3.75 -3.35 23.12
C ILE A 59 -2.94 -4.59 22.76
N HIS A 60 -2.02 -5.01 23.61
CA HIS A 60 -1.17 -6.16 23.38
C HIS A 60 -0.61 -6.67 24.71
N GLY A 61 -0.20 -7.92 24.78
CA GLY A 61 0.35 -8.46 26.01
C GLY A 61 0.42 -9.98 26.05
N ASP A 62 0.71 -10.48 27.25
CA ASP A 62 0.75 -11.90 27.54
C ASP A 62 -0.64 -12.43 27.96
N ILE A 63 -0.68 -13.67 28.42
CA ILE A 63 -1.88 -14.35 28.90
C ILE A 63 -2.56 -13.64 30.09
N ILE A 64 -1.79 -12.95 30.96
CA ILE A 64 -2.34 -12.20 32.10
C ILE A 64 -3.06 -10.96 31.58
N ASN A 65 -2.45 -10.25 30.63
CA ASN A 65 -3.12 -9.11 29.97
C ASN A 65 -4.38 -9.56 29.22
N LEU A 66 -4.35 -10.73 28.59
CA LEU A 66 -5.51 -11.29 27.90
C LEU A 66 -6.65 -11.59 28.89
N ALA A 67 -6.32 -12.22 30.03
CA ALA A 67 -7.31 -12.58 31.03
C ALA A 67 -7.91 -11.34 31.71
N ASP A 68 -7.08 -10.33 31.99
CA ASP A 68 -7.55 -9.04 32.48
C ASP A 68 -8.52 -8.36 31.49
N LEU A 69 -8.25 -8.48 30.19
CA LEU A 69 -9.04 -7.85 29.15
C LEU A 69 -10.42 -8.50 28.94
N PHE A 70 -10.51 -9.84 28.97
CA PHE A 70 -11.74 -10.56 28.59
C PHE A 70 -12.48 -11.23 29.75
N PHE A 71 -11.81 -11.51 30.86
CA PHE A 71 -12.36 -12.37 31.92
C PHE A 71 -12.43 -11.72 33.30
N VAL A 72 -11.88 -10.52 33.47
CA VAL A 72 -11.98 -9.75 34.71
C VAL A 72 -13.09 -8.70 34.60
N ASP A 73 -13.92 -8.61 35.64
CA ASP A 73 -15.02 -7.65 35.73
C ASP A 73 -14.52 -6.21 35.49
N PRO A 74 -15.09 -5.48 34.51
CA PRO A 74 -14.68 -4.11 34.19
C PRO A 74 -14.98 -3.10 35.32
N SER A 75 -15.84 -3.43 36.29
CA SER A 75 -16.11 -2.56 37.45
C SER A 75 -14.95 -2.51 38.46
N ILE A 76 -14.03 -3.48 38.43
CA ILE A 76 -12.83 -3.49 39.26
C ILE A 76 -11.82 -2.52 38.66
N THR A 77 -11.54 -1.41 39.35
CA THR A 77 -10.63 -0.36 38.86
C THR A 77 -9.23 -0.45 39.47
N ASP A 78 -9.06 -1.12 40.61
CA ASP A 78 -7.74 -1.28 41.26
C ASP A 78 -6.85 -2.26 40.48
N LYS A 79 -5.64 -1.81 40.13
CA LYS A 79 -4.71 -2.60 39.31
C LYS A 79 -4.23 -3.88 39.98
N LYS A 80 -4.05 -3.90 41.31
CA LYS A 80 -3.58 -5.09 42.03
C LYS A 80 -4.69 -6.12 42.13
N GLU A 81 -5.92 -5.68 42.37
CA GLU A 81 -7.09 -6.56 42.40
C GLU A 81 -7.39 -7.16 41.03
N ARG A 82 -7.32 -6.37 39.95
CA ARG A 82 -7.44 -6.87 38.57
C ARG A 82 -6.38 -7.91 38.24
N PHE A 83 -5.12 -7.63 38.57
CA PHE A 83 -4.03 -8.57 38.37
C PHE A 83 -4.24 -9.89 39.14
N LYS A 84 -4.68 -9.80 40.41
CA LYS A 84 -5.03 -10.97 41.24
C LYS A 84 -6.19 -11.75 40.66
N ALA A 85 -7.23 -11.07 40.14
CA ALA A 85 -8.37 -11.71 39.50
C ALA A 85 -7.97 -12.44 38.21
N ALA A 86 -7.19 -11.79 37.34
CA ALA A 86 -6.70 -12.37 36.08
C ALA A 86 -5.85 -13.62 36.33
N THR A 87 -4.86 -13.53 37.21
CA THR A 87 -3.99 -14.67 37.56
C THR A 87 -4.75 -15.82 38.22
N ASN A 88 -5.70 -15.54 39.12
CA ASN A 88 -6.56 -16.58 39.71
C ASN A 88 -7.44 -17.26 38.66
N PHE A 89 -7.99 -16.50 37.70
CA PHE A 89 -8.81 -17.04 36.63
C PHE A 89 -8.01 -17.99 35.73
N ILE A 90 -6.78 -17.60 35.38
CA ILE A 90 -5.85 -18.44 34.61
C ILE A 90 -5.57 -19.76 35.36
N LEU A 91 -5.15 -19.68 36.61
CA LEU A 91 -4.77 -20.85 37.40
C LEU A 91 -5.95 -21.78 37.70
N LYS A 92 -7.17 -21.26 37.86
CA LYS A 92 -8.38 -22.09 38.05
C LYS A 92 -8.67 -22.97 36.83
N ASN A 93 -8.21 -22.57 35.65
CA ASN A 93 -8.44 -23.26 34.39
C ASN A 93 -7.17 -23.96 33.85
N GLU A 94 -6.08 -24.02 34.63
CA GLU A 94 -4.79 -24.57 34.19
C GLU A 94 -4.86 -26.05 33.77
N ASN A 95 -5.76 -26.83 34.37
CA ASN A 95 -5.94 -28.27 34.14
C ASN A 95 -7.06 -28.61 33.14
N LYS A 96 -7.63 -27.60 32.46
CA LYS A 96 -8.75 -27.76 31.51
C LYS A 96 -8.35 -27.36 30.09
N LEU A 97 -7.10 -27.60 29.72
CA LEU A 97 -6.55 -27.15 28.44
C LEU A 97 -6.31 -28.35 27.53
N GLU A 98 -7.17 -28.52 26.54
CA GLU A 98 -6.88 -29.38 25.40
C GLU A 98 -6.02 -28.60 24.39
N ARG A 99 -4.86 -29.17 24.04
CA ARG A 99 -3.97 -28.61 23.03
C ARG A 99 -4.55 -28.88 21.65
N VAL A 100 -4.77 -27.84 20.87
CA VAL A 100 -5.24 -28.00 19.48
C VAL A 100 -4.18 -27.50 18.51
N GLU A 101 -3.60 -28.40 17.71
CA GLU A 101 -2.52 -28.06 16.77
C GLU A 101 -3.04 -27.57 15.41
N ASN A 102 -4.23 -28.01 15.01
CA ASN A 102 -4.85 -27.68 13.73
C ASN A 102 -6.23 -27.05 13.96
N LEU A 103 -6.25 -25.76 14.32
CA LEU A 103 -7.45 -24.95 14.18
C LEU A 103 -7.60 -24.66 12.69
N HIS A 104 -8.60 -25.25 12.04
CA HIS A 104 -9.04 -24.82 10.71
C HIS A 104 -10.51 -24.48 10.89
N PHE A 105 -10.83 -23.19 10.90
CA PHE A 105 -12.18 -22.81 10.54
C PHE A 105 -12.17 -22.71 9.02
N GLU A 106 -13.03 -23.47 8.37
CA GLU A 106 -13.37 -23.19 6.99
C GLU A 106 -13.97 -21.78 6.99
N THR A 107 -13.19 -20.74 6.68
CA THR A 107 -13.79 -19.49 6.22
C THR A 107 -14.67 -19.88 5.05
N GLU A 108 -15.97 -19.63 5.16
CA GLU A 108 -16.88 -19.89 4.05
C GLU A 108 -16.26 -19.36 2.77
N LYS A 109 -16.20 -20.21 1.73
CA LYS A 109 -15.70 -19.81 0.43
C LYS A 109 -16.51 -18.59 -0.05
N TYR A 110 -15.86 -17.72 -0.81
CA TYR A 110 -16.55 -16.62 -1.48
C TYR A 110 -17.78 -17.15 -2.22
N LYS A 111 -18.91 -16.48 -2.04
CA LYS A 111 -20.15 -16.74 -2.78
C LYS A 111 -20.43 -15.47 -3.55
N ASP A 112 -20.42 -15.57 -4.88
CA ASP A 112 -20.81 -14.46 -5.73
C ASP A 112 -22.27 -14.07 -5.46
N HIS A 113 -22.60 -12.81 -5.66
CA HIS A 113 -23.92 -12.23 -5.41
C HIS A 113 -24.49 -11.55 -6.66
N PRO A 114 -24.59 -12.24 -7.81
CA PRO A 114 -25.02 -11.64 -9.07
C PRO A 114 -26.43 -11.05 -9.01
N ILE A 115 -27.28 -11.51 -8.08
CA ILE A 115 -28.63 -10.96 -7.88
C ILE A 115 -28.62 -9.54 -7.33
N ASP A 116 -27.54 -9.14 -6.64
CA ASP A 116 -27.36 -7.79 -6.09
C ASP A 116 -26.72 -6.83 -7.09
N TYR A 117 -26.31 -7.34 -8.26
CA TYR A 117 -25.72 -6.57 -9.33
C TYR A 117 -26.73 -6.25 -10.42
N GLN A 118 -26.46 -5.15 -11.13
CA GLN A 118 -27.13 -4.73 -12.35
C GLN A 118 -26.09 -4.19 -13.35
N PRO A 119 -26.41 -4.12 -14.65
CA PRO A 119 -25.59 -3.37 -15.61
C PRO A 119 -25.37 -1.92 -15.14
N LEU A 120 -24.31 -1.28 -15.61
CA LEU A 120 -24.04 0.10 -15.23
C LEU A 120 -25.22 0.99 -15.60
N THR A 121 -25.81 1.65 -14.59
CA THR A 121 -26.79 2.70 -14.84
C THR A 121 -26.07 3.99 -15.19
N GLU A 122 -26.84 5.03 -15.51
CA GLU A 122 -26.28 6.37 -15.71
C GLU A 122 -25.45 6.84 -14.50
N LYS A 123 -25.80 6.45 -13.25
CA LYS A 123 -25.04 6.84 -12.06
C LYS A 123 -23.65 6.21 -12.02
N GLY A 124 -23.55 4.89 -12.15
CA GLY A 124 -22.27 4.18 -12.17
C GLY A 124 -21.41 4.61 -13.35
N ARG A 125 -22.01 4.74 -14.54
CA ARG A 125 -21.31 5.16 -15.75
C ARG A 125 -20.82 6.61 -15.67
N ASN A 126 -21.65 7.56 -15.22
CA ASN A 126 -21.23 8.95 -15.04
C ASN A 126 -20.16 9.08 -13.95
N TYR A 127 -20.21 8.28 -12.89
CA TYR A 127 -19.12 8.27 -11.92
C TYR A 127 -17.78 7.85 -12.55
N LEU A 128 -17.75 6.74 -13.30
CA LEU A 128 -16.50 6.29 -13.95
C LEU A 128 -16.02 7.28 -15.01
N LYS A 129 -16.93 7.84 -15.79
CA LYS A 129 -16.61 8.75 -16.90
C LYS A 129 -16.32 10.17 -16.43
N GLU A 130 -17.19 10.77 -15.64
CA GLU A 130 -17.10 12.18 -15.28
C GLU A 130 -16.25 12.42 -14.03
N GLU A 131 -16.39 11.59 -13.00
CA GLU A 131 -15.63 11.76 -11.75
C GLU A 131 -14.25 11.11 -11.83
N ARG A 132 -14.15 9.95 -12.48
CA ARG A 132 -12.89 9.19 -12.61
C ARG A 132 -12.19 9.38 -13.95
N LYS A 133 -12.83 10.05 -14.92
CA LYS A 133 -12.26 10.36 -16.24
C LYS A 133 -11.81 9.14 -17.04
N LEU A 134 -12.40 7.97 -16.76
CA LEU A 134 -12.16 6.77 -17.55
C LEU A 134 -12.86 6.91 -18.92
N PRO A 135 -12.19 6.55 -20.02
CA PRO A 135 -12.75 6.69 -21.36
C PRO A 135 -13.83 5.62 -21.63
N ASP A 136 -14.83 5.96 -22.45
CA ASP A 136 -15.97 5.07 -22.75
C ASP A 136 -15.53 3.68 -23.21
N TRP A 137 -14.54 3.58 -24.11
CA TRP A 137 -14.06 2.29 -24.62
C TRP A 137 -13.57 1.34 -23.52
N LEU A 138 -12.99 1.87 -22.44
CA LEU A 138 -12.45 1.06 -21.34
C LEU A 138 -13.57 0.63 -20.40
N ILE A 139 -14.53 1.51 -20.15
CA ILE A 139 -15.75 1.20 -19.39
C ILE A 139 -16.52 0.10 -20.12
N ASP A 140 -16.77 0.27 -21.43
CA ASP A 140 -17.49 -0.67 -22.27
C ASP A 140 -16.77 -2.03 -22.33
N TYR A 141 -15.44 -2.02 -22.46
CA TYR A 141 -14.64 -3.23 -22.42
C TYR A 141 -14.78 -3.95 -21.08
N ALA A 142 -14.60 -3.24 -19.96
CA ALA A 142 -14.67 -3.86 -18.63
C ALA A 142 -16.06 -4.40 -18.31
N GLU A 143 -17.13 -3.71 -18.73
CA GLU A 143 -18.50 -4.18 -18.57
C GLU A 143 -18.76 -5.43 -19.42
N LYS A 144 -18.33 -5.43 -20.69
CA LYS A 144 -18.46 -6.57 -21.61
C LYS A 144 -17.73 -7.82 -21.11
N GLU A 145 -16.53 -7.66 -20.55
CA GLU A 145 -15.74 -8.76 -19.98
C GLU A 145 -16.27 -9.21 -18.60
N GLY A 146 -17.35 -8.61 -18.09
CA GLY A 146 -17.92 -8.93 -16.78
C GLY A 146 -16.97 -8.61 -15.63
N LEU A 147 -16.07 -7.63 -15.83
CA LEU A 147 -15.10 -7.15 -14.84
C LEU A 147 -15.72 -6.07 -13.95
N ILE A 148 -16.68 -5.30 -14.47
CA ILE A 148 -17.42 -4.30 -13.68
C ILE A 148 -18.92 -4.50 -13.78
N ALA A 149 -19.60 -4.17 -12.70
CA ALA A 149 -21.06 -4.08 -12.61
C ALA A 149 -21.44 -2.94 -11.65
N GLU A 150 -22.74 -2.71 -11.46
CA GLU A 150 -23.24 -1.77 -10.45
C GLU A 150 -24.00 -2.53 -9.35
N LEU A 151 -23.75 -2.19 -8.08
CA LEU A 151 -24.59 -2.63 -6.97
C LEU A 151 -25.96 -1.96 -7.06
N LYS A 152 -27.01 -2.77 -6.95
CA LYS A 152 -28.38 -2.28 -6.77
C LYS A 152 -28.50 -1.43 -5.50
N PRO A 153 -29.46 -0.50 -5.44
CA PRO A 153 -29.80 0.19 -4.19
C PRO A 153 -30.07 -0.78 -3.05
N LYS A 154 -29.78 -0.38 -1.81
CA LYS A 154 -29.93 -1.22 -0.61
C LYS A 154 -31.29 -1.93 -0.52
N HIS A 155 -32.38 -1.25 -0.90
CA HIS A 155 -33.74 -1.80 -0.79
C HIS A 155 -34.03 -2.92 -1.81
N GLU A 156 -33.19 -3.10 -2.81
CA GLU A 156 -33.30 -4.15 -3.83
C GLU A 156 -32.28 -5.29 -3.63
N ARG A 157 -31.30 -5.10 -2.72
CA ARG A 157 -30.26 -6.10 -2.43
C ARG A 157 -30.75 -7.15 -1.45
N GLN A 158 -30.36 -8.40 -1.70
CA GLN A 158 -30.57 -9.53 -0.79
C GLN A 158 -29.46 -9.62 0.26
N ASN A 159 -28.22 -9.24 -0.08
CA ASN A 159 -27.10 -9.24 0.86
C ASN A 159 -26.82 -7.84 1.40
N PHE A 160 -26.98 -7.69 2.72
CA PHE A 160 -26.63 -6.46 3.42
C PHE A 160 -25.12 -6.44 3.74
N LEU A 161 -24.37 -5.72 2.92
CA LEU A 161 -22.94 -5.44 3.14
C LEU A 161 -22.74 -4.33 4.18
N VAL A 162 -23.56 -3.28 4.09
CA VAL A 162 -23.50 -2.09 4.94
C VAL A 162 -24.91 -1.69 5.39
N GLY A 163 -25.00 -1.08 6.57
CA GLY A 163 -26.27 -0.72 7.20
C GLY A 163 -26.98 0.49 6.61
N ASP A 164 -26.36 1.23 5.69
CA ASP A 164 -26.89 2.47 5.10
C ASP A 164 -26.71 2.50 3.57
N ASP A 165 -26.99 3.65 2.95
CA ASP A 165 -27.02 3.88 1.50
C ASP A 165 -25.63 4.12 0.86
N ARG A 166 -24.53 4.03 1.61
CA ARG A 166 -23.19 4.41 1.10
C ARG A 166 -22.68 3.57 -0.08
N LEU A 167 -23.33 2.43 -0.34
CA LEU A 167 -23.03 1.53 -1.45
C LEU A 167 -24.15 1.49 -2.50
N ASP A 168 -25.14 2.37 -2.41
CA ASP A 168 -26.19 2.45 -3.43
C ASP A 168 -25.58 2.93 -4.74
N HIS A 169 -25.82 2.19 -5.82
CA HIS A 169 -25.20 2.41 -7.13
C HIS A 169 -23.66 2.39 -7.10
N ALA A 170 -23.04 1.72 -6.13
CA ALA A 170 -21.59 1.57 -6.12
C ALA A 170 -21.12 0.73 -7.31
N VAL A 171 -20.00 1.11 -7.91
CA VAL A 171 -19.35 0.30 -8.94
C VAL A 171 -18.71 -0.90 -8.27
N ALA A 172 -19.05 -2.10 -8.72
CA ALA A 172 -18.45 -3.36 -8.31
C ALA A 172 -17.34 -3.74 -9.29
N PHE A 173 -16.11 -3.83 -8.80
CA PHE A 173 -14.95 -4.37 -9.49
C PHE A 173 -14.83 -5.85 -9.14
N LEU A 174 -15.24 -6.73 -10.05
CA LEU A 174 -15.34 -8.17 -9.83
C LEU A 174 -13.96 -8.82 -10.02
N TRP A 175 -13.53 -9.58 -9.01
CA TRP A 175 -12.23 -10.26 -9.04
C TRP A 175 -12.40 -11.58 -9.76
N LYS A 176 -11.87 -11.69 -10.97
CA LYS A 176 -11.91 -12.92 -11.76
C LYS A 176 -10.70 -13.79 -11.47
N ASP A 177 -10.94 -15.06 -11.17
CA ASP A 177 -9.89 -16.07 -11.10
C ASP A 177 -9.24 -16.22 -12.49
N PRO A 178 -7.90 -16.15 -12.59
CA PRO A 178 -7.25 -16.21 -13.89
C PRO A 178 -7.45 -17.52 -14.65
N GLN A 179 -7.57 -18.63 -13.92
CA GLN A 179 -7.67 -19.98 -14.44
C GLN A 179 -9.12 -20.35 -14.74
N THR A 180 -10.04 -20.15 -13.78
CA THR A 180 -11.44 -20.59 -13.90
C THR A 180 -12.37 -19.52 -14.50
N LYS A 181 -11.97 -18.24 -14.48
CA LYS A 181 -12.79 -17.07 -14.81
C LYS A 181 -14.00 -16.86 -13.90
N GLU A 182 -14.09 -17.59 -12.79
CA GLU A 182 -15.13 -17.39 -11.79
C GLU A 182 -14.91 -16.10 -11.01
N THR A 183 -15.99 -15.49 -10.52
CA THR A 183 -15.89 -14.37 -9.58
C THR A 183 -15.48 -14.92 -8.21
N VAL A 184 -14.33 -14.48 -7.70
CA VAL A 184 -13.74 -14.93 -6.43
C VAL A 184 -13.65 -13.82 -5.39
N GLY A 185 -14.23 -12.66 -5.67
CA GLY A 185 -14.30 -11.52 -4.78
C GLY A 185 -14.83 -10.29 -5.51
N ALA A 186 -15.07 -9.22 -4.77
CA ALA A 186 -15.45 -7.94 -5.34
C ALA A 186 -14.93 -6.77 -4.49
N SER A 187 -14.55 -5.69 -5.17
CA SER A 187 -14.24 -4.40 -4.56
C SER A 187 -15.30 -3.38 -4.98
N TYR A 188 -15.94 -2.76 -3.98
CA TYR A 188 -17.00 -1.79 -4.20
C TYR A 188 -16.49 -0.36 -4.02
N GLN A 189 -16.76 0.46 -5.03
CA GLN A 189 -16.47 1.89 -5.04
C GLN A 189 -17.78 2.67 -5.04
N GLY A 190 -18.08 3.34 -3.93
CA GLY A 190 -19.25 4.21 -3.81
C GLY A 190 -19.21 5.35 -4.83
N THR A 191 -20.38 5.69 -5.36
CA THR A 191 -20.59 6.76 -6.35
C THR A 191 -21.06 8.07 -5.73
N ILE A 192 -21.50 8.05 -4.47
CA ILE A 192 -21.85 9.24 -3.69
C ILE A 192 -20.56 9.95 -3.24
N VAL A 193 -20.35 11.18 -3.72
CA VAL A 193 -19.22 12.03 -3.32
C VAL A 193 -19.65 12.94 -2.16
N ASP A 194 -19.15 12.66 -0.96
CA ASP A 194 -19.37 13.44 0.26
C ASP A 194 -18.12 13.40 1.16
N PHE A 195 -17.38 14.50 1.17
CA PHE A 195 -16.15 14.63 1.97
C PHE A 195 -16.41 14.80 3.48
N ASN A 196 -17.61 15.27 3.86
CA ASN A 196 -17.98 15.37 5.27
C ASN A 196 -18.27 13.97 5.83
N ARG A 197 -18.95 13.13 5.04
CA ARG A 197 -19.31 11.76 5.43
C ARG A 197 -18.16 10.76 5.29
N PHE A 198 -17.35 10.88 4.23
CA PHE A 198 -16.33 9.88 3.88
C PHE A 198 -14.89 10.38 4.04
N GLY A 199 -14.70 11.58 4.60
CA GLY A 199 -13.40 12.18 4.85
C GLY A 199 -12.62 12.48 3.56
N LYS A 200 -11.29 12.47 3.63
CA LYS A 200 -10.39 12.88 2.52
C LYS A 200 -10.64 12.16 1.19
N ARG A 201 -11.16 10.94 1.21
CA ARG A 201 -11.43 10.14 -0.01
C ARG A 201 -12.70 10.57 -0.75
N GLY A 202 -13.59 11.29 -0.07
CA GLY A 202 -14.88 11.74 -0.63
C GLY A 202 -15.86 10.63 -0.98
N THR A 203 -15.47 9.35 -0.94
CA THR A 203 -16.31 8.20 -1.34
C THR A 203 -16.02 7.01 -0.44
N TYR A 204 -16.98 6.09 -0.32
CA TYR A 204 -16.81 4.86 0.44
C TYR A 204 -16.16 3.75 -0.42
N LYS A 205 -15.23 3.00 0.16
CA LYS A 205 -14.62 1.80 -0.44
C LYS A 205 -14.90 0.59 0.46
N HIS A 206 -15.20 -0.55 -0.13
CA HIS A 206 -15.46 -1.80 0.59
C HIS A 206 -14.93 -3.00 -0.20
N ILE A 207 -14.41 -4.01 0.47
CA ILE A 207 -14.14 -5.32 -0.13
C ILE A 207 -15.23 -6.26 0.40
N ASP A 208 -15.77 -7.11 -0.47
CA ASP A 208 -16.81 -8.06 -0.11
C ASP A 208 -16.39 -9.03 1.03
N LYS A 209 -17.34 -9.79 1.56
CA LYS A 209 -17.12 -10.78 2.61
C LYS A 209 -16.43 -12.02 2.03
N ASN A 210 -15.41 -12.49 2.74
CA ASN A 210 -14.68 -13.72 2.44
C ASN A 210 -14.21 -13.87 0.98
N PRO A 211 -13.61 -12.83 0.35
CA PRO A 211 -13.06 -13.01 -0.98
C PRO A 211 -11.94 -14.04 -0.91
N THR A 212 -11.71 -14.74 -2.01
CA THR A 212 -10.61 -15.70 -2.10
C THR A 212 -9.30 -15.00 -1.76
N PRO A 213 -8.52 -15.53 -0.81
CA PRO A 213 -7.27 -14.91 -0.37
C PRO A 213 -6.33 -14.65 -1.55
N ASN A 214 -5.54 -13.57 -1.44
CA ASN A 214 -4.50 -13.21 -2.41
C ASN A 214 -4.97 -12.83 -3.82
N HIS A 215 -6.28 -12.79 -4.05
CA HIS A 215 -6.87 -12.31 -5.30
C HIS A 215 -7.17 -10.82 -5.24
N GLY A 216 -7.38 -10.23 -6.41
CA GLY A 216 -7.81 -8.86 -6.58
C GLY A 216 -8.41 -8.61 -7.95
N PHE A 217 -8.95 -7.41 -8.15
CA PHE A 217 -9.42 -6.98 -9.46
C PHE A 217 -8.26 -7.00 -10.45
N ASN A 218 -8.41 -7.65 -11.60
CA ASN A 218 -7.30 -7.82 -12.53
C ASN A 218 -7.76 -7.81 -13.99
N LEU A 219 -6.84 -7.40 -14.86
CA LEU A 219 -7.00 -7.32 -16.30
C LEU A 219 -5.76 -7.94 -16.96
N LYS A 220 -5.92 -9.08 -17.64
CA LYS A 220 -4.85 -9.73 -18.39
C LYS A 220 -5.10 -9.60 -19.89
N ILE A 221 -4.12 -9.08 -20.62
CA ILE A 221 -4.15 -8.90 -22.08
C ILE A 221 -2.97 -9.65 -22.67
N GLY A 222 -3.24 -10.73 -23.42
CA GLY A 222 -2.19 -11.59 -23.96
C GLY A 222 -1.49 -12.43 -22.90
N ASP A 223 -0.19 -12.68 -23.11
CA ASP A 223 0.64 -13.45 -22.18
C ASP A 223 1.06 -12.60 -20.97
N PRO A 224 1.18 -13.14 -19.75
CA PRO A 224 1.49 -12.34 -18.56
C PRO A 224 2.99 -11.98 -18.43
N LYS A 225 3.59 -11.40 -19.48
CA LYS A 225 5.02 -11.05 -19.51
C LYS A 225 5.35 -9.80 -18.69
N HIS A 226 4.42 -8.85 -18.61
CA HIS A 226 4.58 -7.60 -17.87
C HIS A 226 3.54 -7.50 -16.77
N LEU A 227 3.92 -7.78 -15.52
CA LEU A 227 3.02 -7.67 -14.38
C LEU A 227 3.08 -6.26 -13.79
N LYS A 228 1.92 -5.69 -13.49
CA LYS A 228 1.80 -4.36 -12.87
C LYS A 228 0.81 -4.39 -11.71
N PHE A 229 1.28 -4.00 -10.53
CA PHE A 229 0.54 -4.11 -9.27
C PHE A 229 0.12 -2.75 -8.72
N PHE A 230 -1.18 -2.47 -8.69
CA PHE A 230 -1.77 -1.18 -8.32
C PHE A 230 -2.41 -1.22 -6.92
N GLU A 231 -2.41 -0.09 -6.21
CA GLU A 231 -3.10 0.01 -4.92
C GLU A 231 -4.63 -0.14 -5.03
N SER A 232 -5.22 0.28 -6.15
CA SER A 232 -6.67 0.24 -6.32
C SER A 232 -7.11 -0.08 -7.75
N SER A 233 -8.37 -0.53 -7.90
CA SER A 233 -8.96 -0.87 -9.20
C SER A 233 -9.07 0.34 -10.13
N ILE A 234 -9.31 1.54 -9.57
CA ILE A 234 -9.37 2.80 -10.33
C ILE A 234 -7.98 3.18 -10.87
N ASP A 235 -6.91 2.99 -10.10
CA ASP A 235 -5.54 3.28 -10.55
C ASP A 235 -5.12 2.36 -11.68
N LEU A 236 -5.46 1.08 -11.57
CA LEU A 236 -5.26 0.09 -12.62
C LEU A 236 -5.92 0.53 -13.93
N LEU A 237 -7.21 0.88 -13.89
CA LEU A 237 -7.93 1.33 -15.09
C LEU A 237 -7.41 2.69 -15.60
N SER A 238 -6.97 3.57 -14.70
CA SER A 238 -6.40 4.86 -15.09
C SER A 238 -5.07 4.70 -15.82
N TYR A 239 -4.22 3.77 -15.36
CA TYR A 239 -3.01 3.36 -16.06
C TYR A 239 -3.33 2.78 -17.44
N ALA A 240 -4.34 1.88 -17.52
CA ALA A 240 -4.78 1.28 -18.79
C ALA A 240 -5.28 2.34 -19.79
N ALA A 241 -6.00 3.36 -19.30
CA ALA A 241 -6.45 4.48 -20.13
C ALA A 241 -5.29 5.30 -20.69
N LEU A 242 -4.25 5.55 -19.87
CA LEU A 242 -3.07 6.34 -20.25
C LEU A 242 -2.08 5.59 -21.15
N ASN A 243 -2.07 4.25 -21.12
CA ASN A 243 -1.02 3.43 -21.73
C ASN A 243 -1.59 2.35 -22.66
N ARG A 244 -2.71 2.62 -23.34
CA ARG A 244 -3.46 1.64 -24.14
C ARG A 244 -2.56 0.86 -25.10
N GLU A 245 -1.62 1.53 -25.75
CA GLU A 245 -0.69 0.96 -26.73
C GLU A 245 0.40 0.07 -26.11
N LYS A 246 0.57 0.09 -24.79
CA LYS A 246 1.59 -0.68 -24.04
C LYS A 246 0.98 -1.84 -23.23
N LEU A 247 -0.30 -2.16 -23.45
CA LEU A 247 -0.99 -3.21 -22.69
C LEU A 247 -0.83 -4.61 -23.27
N GLN A 248 -0.21 -4.77 -24.44
CA GLN A 248 0.04 -6.09 -25.01
C GLN A 248 0.96 -6.90 -24.09
N ASP A 249 0.57 -8.14 -23.82
CA ASP A 249 1.26 -9.06 -22.92
C ASP A 249 1.44 -8.52 -21.49
N ALA A 250 0.45 -7.74 -21.03
CA ALA A 250 0.42 -7.17 -19.69
C ALA A 250 -0.64 -7.84 -18.80
N TRP A 251 -0.30 -7.99 -17.52
CA TRP A 251 -1.24 -8.36 -16.48
C TRP A 251 -1.27 -7.27 -15.42
N LEU A 252 -2.36 -6.52 -15.42
CA LEU A 252 -2.62 -5.50 -14.43
C LEU A 252 -3.40 -6.10 -13.27
N VAL A 253 -2.97 -5.86 -12.03
CA VAL A 253 -3.59 -6.43 -10.82
C VAL A 253 -3.74 -5.35 -9.77
N SER A 254 -4.94 -5.19 -9.23
CA SER A 254 -5.18 -4.39 -8.05
C SER A 254 -4.97 -5.23 -6.79
N MET A 255 -4.21 -4.71 -5.86
CA MET A 255 -4.00 -5.32 -4.55
C MET A 255 -5.08 -4.91 -3.53
N ASP A 256 -5.93 -3.93 -3.87
CA ASP A 256 -6.89 -3.29 -2.97
C ASP A 256 -6.26 -2.95 -1.60
N GLY A 257 -5.16 -2.20 -1.67
CA GLY A 257 -4.25 -1.86 -0.57
C GLY A 257 -2.85 -2.46 -0.73
N LEU A 258 -1.94 -2.09 0.17
CA LEU A 258 -0.52 -2.48 0.13
C LEU A 258 -0.32 -3.95 0.58
N LYS A 259 -0.59 -4.93 -0.29
CA LYS A 259 -0.62 -6.37 0.03
C LYS A 259 0.39 -7.21 -0.78
N HIS A 260 1.52 -7.56 -0.14
CA HIS A 260 2.56 -8.41 -0.75
C HIS A 260 2.06 -9.77 -1.26
N HIS A 261 1.14 -10.41 -0.52
CA HIS A 261 0.68 -11.75 -0.86
C HIS A 261 -0.09 -11.80 -2.19
N VAL A 262 -0.69 -10.68 -2.62
CA VAL A 262 -1.28 -10.56 -3.96
C VAL A 262 -0.19 -10.56 -5.02
N ILE A 263 0.91 -9.81 -4.81
CA ILE A 263 2.06 -9.82 -5.72
C ILE A 263 2.60 -11.23 -5.90
N SER A 264 2.91 -11.93 -4.80
CA SER A 264 3.45 -13.29 -4.85
C SER A 264 2.53 -14.25 -5.61
N HIS A 265 1.23 -14.21 -5.31
CA HIS A 265 0.25 -15.08 -5.96
C HIS A 265 0.22 -14.90 -7.48
N TYR A 266 0.06 -13.66 -7.98
CA TYR A 266 -0.04 -13.42 -9.42
C TYR A 266 1.29 -13.62 -10.16
N VAL A 267 2.43 -13.43 -9.48
CA VAL A 267 3.74 -13.80 -10.03
C VAL A 267 3.86 -15.32 -10.18
N GLU A 268 3.45 -16.09 -9.18
CA GLU A 268 3.41 -17.56 -9.25
C GLU A 268 2.47 -18.05 -10.36
N GLU A 269 1.29 -17.45 -10.50
CA GLU A 269 0.35 -17.74 -11.60
C GLU A 269 0.97 -17.44 -12.96
N SER A 270 1.65 -16.29 -13.11
CA SER A 270 2.34 -15.94 -14.35
C SER A 270 3.47 -16.91 -14.69
N ILE A 271 4.30 -17.27 -13.70
CA ILE A 271 5.36 -18.28 -13.87
C ILE A 271 4.75 -19.61 -14.30
N SER A 272 3.67 -20.06 -13.65
CA SER A 272 2.96 -21.30 -14.00
C SER A 272 2.50 -21.28 -15.46
N GLU A 273 1.90 -20.18 -15.91
CA GLU A 273 1.42 -20.01 -17.28
C GLU A 273 2.57 -19.93 -18.31
N LEU A 274 3.61 -19.16 -18.02
CA LEU A 274 4.76 -18.94 -18.89
C LEU A 274 5.75 -20.11 -18.90
N SER A 275 5.75 -20.96 -17.88
CA SER A 275 6.62 -22.15 -17.79
C SER A 275 6.40 -23.10 -18.95
N ARG A 276 5.15 -23.20 -19.44
CA ARG A 276 4.78 -23.98 -20.65
C ARG A 276 5.50 -23.48 -21.90
N LYS A 277 5.92 -22.23 -21.91
CA LYS A 277 6.67 -21.55 -22.96
C LYS A 277 8.16 -21.39 -22.64
N GLN A 278 8.63 -21.96 -21.52
CA GLN A 278 9.99 -21.80 -20.99
C GLN A 278 10.41 -20.32 -20.85
N THR A 279 9.47 -19.48 -20.42
CA THR A 279 9.69 -18.05 -20.23
C THR A 279 9.40 -17.63 -18.80
N PHE A 280 10.06 -16.56 -18.35
CA PHE A 280 9.81 -15.90 -17.07
C PHE A 280 9.22 -14.50 -17.33
N PRO A 281 8.43 -13.91 -16.41
CA PRO A 281 8.01 -12.51 -16.51
C PRO A 281 9.16 -11.57 -16.85
N GLN A 282 8.99 -10.74 -17.87
CA GLN A 282 10.01 -9.80 -18.32
C GLN A 282 10.10 -8.57 -17.42
N SER A 283 8.97 -8.12 -16.86
CA SER A 283 8.94 -7.04 -15.87
C SER A 283 7.86 -7.28 -14.81
N ILE A 284 8.14 -6.79 -13.60
CA ILE A 284 7.25 -6.90 -12.44
C ILE A 284 7.24 -5.54 -11.76
N GLU A 285 6.26 -4.70 -12.04
CA GLU A 285 6.22 -3.31 -11.57
C GLU A 285 5.27 -3.13 -10.39
N VAL A 286 5.70 -2.35 -9.41
CA VAL A 286 4.87 -1.92 -8.28
C VAL A 286 4.41 -0.48 -8.53
N CYS A 287 3.11 -0.35 -8.79
CA CYS A 287 2.42 0.86 -9.23
C CYS A 287 1.58 1.48 -8.10
N VAL A 288 2.22 1.69 -6.96
CA VAL A 288 1.62 2.26 -5.75
C VAL A 288 1.54 3.78 -5.78
N ASP A 289 0.76 4.37 -4.87
CA ASP A 289 0.61 5.82 -4.73
C ASP A 289 1.99 6.47 -4.48
N ASN A 290 2.19 7.66 -5.05
CA ASN A 290 3.36 8.49 -4.82
C ASN A 290 3.25 9.21 -3.47
N ASP A 291 3.16 8.43 -2.39
CA ASP A 291 3.13 8.90 -1.02
C ASP A 291 4.07 8.09 -0.13
N ARG A 292 4.16 8.49 1.15
CA ARG A 292 5.02 7.82 2.12
C ARG A 292 4.72 6.32 2.25
N ALA A 293 3.46 5.91 2.23
CA ALA A 293 3.08 4.53 2.43
C ALA A 293 3.42 3.67 1.20
N GLY A 294 3.12 4.18 0.00
CA GLY A 294 3.46 3.52 -1.26
C GLY A 294 4.97 3.34 -1.42
N HIS A 295 5.76 4.40 -1.18
CA HIS A 295 7.23 4.32 -1.26
C HIS A 295 7.83 3.32 -0.27
N ILE A 296 7.34 3.27 0.98
CA ILE A 296 7.77 2.29 1.98
C ILE A 296 7.39 0.86 1.56
N PHE A 297 6.23 0.68 0.93
CA PHE A 297 5.84 -0.63 0.42
C PHE A 297 6.73 -1.07 -0.75
N TYR A 298 6.94 -0.20 -1.75
CA TYR A 298 7.86 -0.46 -2.85
C TYR A 298 9.25 -0.86 -2.35
N GLU A 299 9.77 -0.16 -1.34
CA GLU A 299 11.06 -0.47 -0.71
C GLU A 299 11.10 -1.89 -0.13
N LYS A 300 10.04 -2.33 0.56
CA LYS A 300 9.93 -3.70 1.08
C LYS A 300 9.90 -4.73 -0.05
N GLU A 301 9.19 -4.44 -1.14
CA GLU A 301 9.10 -5.33 -2.30
C GLU A 301 10.44 -5.42 -3.06
N GLN A 302 11.19 -4.32 -3.17
CA GLN A 302 12.57 -4.32 -3.67
C GLN A 302 13.47 -5.26 -2.86
N LEU A 303 13.40 -5.17 -1.54
CA LEU A 303 14.24 -5.95 -0.64
C LEU A 303 13.89 -7.44 -0.66
N LYS A 304 12.60 -7.78 -0.72
CA LYS A 304 12.17 -9.18 -0.84
C LYS A 304 12.62 -9.77 -2.16
N GLY A 305 12.35 -9.07 -3.27
CA GLY A 305 12.55 -9.55 -4.63
C GLY A 305 11.84 -10.88 -4.89
N ILE A 306 12.02 -11.39 -6.11
CA ILE A 306 11.40 -12.61 -6.61
C ILE A 306 12.52 -13.49 -7.16
N VAL A 307 12.50 -14.78 -6.87
CA VAL A 307 13.50 -15.71 -7.41
C VAL A 307 12.96 -16.31 -8.69
N ASP A 308 13.67 -16.12 -9.79
CA ASP A 308 13.40 -16.82 -11.04
C ASP A 308 13.69 -18.32 -10.84
N PRO A 309 12.68 -19.21 -10.93
CA PRO A 309 12.87 -20.63 -10.68
C PRO A 309 13.71 -21.33 -11.75
N PHE A 310 13.89 -20.72 -12.93
CA PHE A 310 14.67 -21.30 -14.03
C PHE A 310 16.14 -20.91 -13.96
N THR A 311 16.45 -19.69 -13.50
CA THR A 311 17.84 -19.18 -13.43
C THR A 311 18.39 -19.08 -12.01
N ASN A 312 17.54 -19.25 -10.99
CA ASN A 312 17.83 -19.03 -9.58
C ASN A 312 18.33 -17.60 -9.25
N LYS A 313 18.08 -16.64 -10.14
CA LYS A 313 18.45 -15.24 -9.94
C LYS A 313 17.34 -14.50 -9.21
N LYS A 314 17.74 -13.66 -8.25
CA LYS A 314 16.83 -12.72 -7.59
C LYS A 314 16.57 -11.53 -8.51
N ILE A 315 15.33 -11.41 -8.97
CA ILE A 315 14.80 -10.30 -9.76
C ILE A 315 14.13 -9.34 -8.80
N ARG A 316 14.45 -8.05 -8.92
CA ARG A 316 13.79 -7.02 -8.13
C ARG A 316 12.57 -6.54 -8.91
N CYS A 317 11.52 -6.14 -8.20
CA CYS A 317 10.43 -5.44 -8.85
C CYS A 317 10.96 -4.16 -9.52
N GLU A 318 10.23 -3.63 -10.46
CA GLU A 318 10.50 -2.35 -11.08
C GLU A 318 9.56 -1.30 -10.48
N ARG A 319 9.93 -0.04 -10.70
CA ARG A 319 9.21 1.10 -10.15
C ARG A 319 8.14 1.56 -11.13
N GLY A 320 6.87 1.44 -10.73
CA GLY A 320 5.72 1.92 -11.50
C GLY A 320 4.95 3.05 -10.83
N ILE A 321 5.59 3.80 -9.92
CA ILE A 321 4.96 4.88 -9.14
C ILE A 321 4.66 6.08 -10.06
N PRO A 322 3.42 6.62 -10.07
CA PRO A 322 3.07 7.74 -10.93
C PRO A 322 3.83 9.01 -10.54
N ASN A 323 4.34 9.73 -11.53
CA ASN A 323 5.00 11.03 -11.35
C ASN A 323 6.16 11.04 -10.36
N ASP A 324 6.86 9.91 -10.20
CA ASP A 324 7.88 9.79 -9.17
C ASP A 324 9.07 10.76 -9.37
N TRP A 325 9.32 11.16 -10.61
CA TRP A 325 10.42 12.07 -10.95
C TRP A 325 10.04 13.55 -10.85
N GLN A 326 8.76 13.87 -10.66
CA GLN A 326 8.31 15.25 -10.60
C GLN A 326 8.69 15.90 -9.27
N VAL A 327 9.02 17.19 -9.34
CA VAL A 327 9.46 17.98 -8.20
C VAL A 327 8.58 19.23 -8.07
N PRO A 328 8.13 19.61 -6.87
CA PRO A 328 7.39 20.85 -6.68
C PRO A 328 8.19 22.06 -7.18
N LYS A 329 7.56 22.86 -8.05
CA LYS A 329 8.18 24.01 -8.72
C LYS A 329 8.69 25.06 -7.74
N GLU A 330 8.03 25.20 -6.60
CA GLU A 330 8.40 26.12 -5.52
C GLU A 330 9.77 25.81 -4.90
N TYR A 331 10.25 24.56 -4.96
CA TYR A 331 11.55 24.18 -4.41
C TYR A 331 12.72 24.58 -5.30
N LYS A 332 12.46 24.83 -6.60
CA LYS A 332 13.48 25.06 -7.62
C LYS A 332 14.49 26.14 -7.22
N ALA A 333 13.99 27.31 -6.83
CA ALA A 333 14.83 28.45 -6.48
C ALA A 333 15.75 28.14 -5.28
N THR A 334 15.24 27.41 -4.29
CA THR A 334 16.01 27.00 -3.11
C THR A 334 17.11 26.01 -3.47
N TYR A 335 16.79 24.98 -4.26
CA TYR A 335 17.80 24.01 -4.71
C TYR A 335 18.90 24.68 -5.53
N GLU A 336 18.54 25.51 -6.51
CA GLU A 336 19.51 26.21 -7.38
C GLU A 336 20.40 27.18 -6.57
N ALA A 337 19.82 27.93 -5.64
CA ALA A 337 20.57 28.88 -4.82
C ALA A 337 21.57 28.17 -3.90
N VAL A 338 21.13 27.13 -3.17
CA VAL A 338 22.00 26.37 -2.26
C VAL A 338 23.07 25.60 -3.03
N ALA A 339 22.71 24.97 -4.15
CA ALA A 339 23.64 24.24 -5.00
C ALA A 339 24.77 25.17 -5.50
N LYS A 340 24.41 26.38 -5.96
CA LYS A 340 25.37 27.39 -6.40
C LYS A 340 26.28 27.87 -5.26
N GLU A 341 25.72 28.16 -4.09
CA GLU A 341 26.49 28.64 -2.93
C GLU A 341 27.48 27.58 -2.43
N MET A 342 27.07 26.31 -2.41
CA MET A 342 27.86 25.20 -1.89
C MET A 342 28.73 24.51 -2.95
N ASN A 343 28.64 24.93 -4.21
CA ASN A 343 29.30 24.34 -5.37
C ASN A 343 29.04 22.82 -5.46
N VAL A 344 27.77 22.43 -5.45
CA VAL A 344 27.26 21.07 -5.68
C VAL A 344 26.16 21.10 -6.74
N GLU A 345 25.73 19.94 -7.23
CA GLU A 345 24.65 19.84 -8.21
C GLU A 345 23.27 19.86 -7.52
N PRO A 346 22.30 20.64 -8.02
CA PRO A 346 20.96 20.69 -7.42
C PRO A 346 20.26 19.32 -7.48
N GLU A 347 20.50 18.53 -8.52
CA GLU A 347 19.94 17.18 -8.67
C GLU A 347 20.39 16.24 -7.56
N ALA A 348 21.61 16.41 -7.02
CA ALA A 348 22.09 15.60 -5.91
C ALA A 348 21.35 15.94 -4.60
N ILE A 349 21.09 17.22 -4.34
CA ILE A 349 20.28 17.66 -3.20
C ILE A 349 18.84 17.14 -3.34
N MET A 350 18.25 17.30 -4.53
CA MET A 350 16.91 16.80 -4.84
C MET A 350 16.81 15.29 -4.64
N ALA A 351 17.82 14.53 -5.05
CA ALA A 351 17.85 13.08 -4.91
C ALA A 351 17.84 12.63 -3.45
N ILE A 352 18.58 13.32 -2.59
CA ILE A 352 18.58 13.07 -1.14
C ILE A 352 17.22 13.43 -0.53
N HIS A 353 16.67 14.61 -0.85
CA HIS A 353 15.36 15.01 -0.33
C HIS A 353 14.24 14.04 -0.77
N LYS A 354 14.26 13.61 -2.03
CA LYS A 354 13.34 12.59 -2.56
C LYS A 354 13.51 11.25 -1.86
N THR A 355 14.76 10.83 -1.60
CA THR A 355 15.07 9.57 -0.92
C THR A 355 14.57 9.54 0.51
N GLU A 356 14.78 10.64 1.25
CA GLU A 356 14.54 10.70 2.69
C GLU A 356 13.07 10.96 3.02
N THR A 357 12.40 11.89 2.34
CA THR A 357 11.03 12.29 2.70
C THR A 357 10.05 12.30 1.53
N ASN A 358 10.43 11.78 0.36
CA ASN A 358 9.64 11.91 -0.87
C ASN A 358 9.28 13.38 -1.17
N LEU A 359 10.25 14.29 -0.95
CA LEU A 359 10.12 15.74 -1.15
C LEU A 359 9.07 16.43 -0.25
N GLN A 360 8.63 15.77 0.82
CA GLN A 360 7.72 16.37 1.79
C GLN A 360 8.49 17.34 2.70
N LEU A 361 7.85 18.46 3.02
CA LEU A 361 8.35 19.43 4.01
C LEU A 361 8.06 19.01 5.46
N THR A 362 7.86 17.71 5.70
CA THR A 362 7.71 17.16 7.03
C THR A 362 8.89 16.27 7.37
N ASN A 363 9.25 16.21 8.64
CA ASN A 363 10.36 15.39 9.14
C ASN A 363 10.10 13.87 9.13
N GLN A 364 9.13 13.39 8.34
CA GLN A 364 8.75 11.98 8.31
C GLN A 364 9.59 11.20 7.30
N LEU A 365 10.46 10.33 7.80
CA LEU A 365 11.27 9.45 6.96
C LEU A 365 10.40 8.49 6.12
N VAL A 366 10.72 8.39 4.83
CA VAL A 366 10.10 7.49 3.83
C VAL A 366 11.01 6.26 3.64
N SER A 367 11.11 5.48 4.72
CA SER A 367 11.85 4.22 4.78
C SER A 367 11.17 3.28 5.77
N ALA A 368 11.30 1.98 5.54
CA ALA A 368 10.93 0.95 6.51
C ALA A 368 11.97 0.80 7.63
N HIS A 369 13.14 1.40 7.46
CA HIS A 369 14.31 1.24 8.32
C HIS A 369 14.70 2.56 8.99
N ASP A 370 15.32 2.46 10.17
CA ASP A 370 15.80 3.61 10.93
C ASP A 370 17.12 4.11 10.36
N VAL A 371 17.10 5.31 9.76
CA VAL A 371 18.30 5.97 9.22
C VAL A 371 18.35 7.39 9.75
N GLN A 372 19.53 7.79 10.25
CA GLN A 372 19.79 9.16 10.67
C GLN A 372 19.90 10.05 9.43
N SER A 373 18.78 10.58 8.98
CA SER A 373 18.68 11.37 7.76
C SER A 373 18.57 12.87 8.07
N THR A 374 18.75 13.74 7.07
CA THR A 374 18.76 15.20 7.30
C THR A 374 17.37 15.79 7.13
N PHE A 375 16.63 15.34 6.12
CA PHE A 375 15.27 15.80 5.85
C PHE A 375 14.23 15.10 6.72
N GLY A 376 14.51 13.88 7.19
CA GLY A 376 13.55 13.09 7.96
C GLY A 376 14.14 12.28 9.10
N LYS A 377 13.26 11.80 9.97
CA LYS A 377 13.59 10.83 11.02
C LYS A 377 12.45 9.82 11.17
N MET A 378 12.77 8.66 11.75
CA MET A 378 11.73 7.71 12.12
C MET A 378 11.05 8.22 13.39
N LEU A 379 9.81 8.70 13.24
CA LEU A 379 9.03 9.21 14.37
C LEU A 379 8.62 8.08 15.32
N ALA A 380 8.82 8.31 16.61
CA ALA A 380 8.29 7.43 17.64
C ALA A 380 6.76 7.50 17.68
N LYS A 381 6.15 6.50 18.29
CA LYS A 381 4.69 6.45 18.40
C LYS A 381 4.16 7.63 19.23
N GLY A 382 3.30 8.44 18.62
CA GLY A 382 2.73 9.63 19.25
C GLY A 382 3.63 10.87 19.19
N GLU A 383 4.81 10.76 18.58
CA GLU A 383 5.64 11.93 18.29
C GLU A 383 4.98 12.78 17.19
N PRO A 384 4.87 14.11 17.38
CA PRO A 384 4.24 14.99 16.41
C PRO A 384 5.07 15.10 15.13
N VAL A 385 4.38 15.30 14.02
CA VAL A 385 5.01 15.64 12.74
C VAL A 385 5.43 17.11 12.77
N GLU A 386 6.70 17.38 12.45
CA GLU A 386 7.24 18.74 12.41
C GLU A 386 7.52 19.16 10.96
N THR A 387 7.44 20.46 10.71
CA THR A 387 7.81 21.06 9.42
C THR A 387 9.32 21.28 9.36
N ILE A 388 9.93 21.04 8.20
CA ILE A 388 11.36 21.31 7.99
C ILE A 388 11.59 22.67 7.32
N ASP A 389 12.69 23.34 7.67
CA ASP A 389 13.20 24.45 6.85
C ASP A 389 13.95 23.88 5.65
N LEU A 390 13.36 24.04 4.47
CA LEU A 390 13.91 23.50 3.23
C LEU A 390 15.32 24.04 2.95
N LYS A 391 15.57 25.33 3.17
CA LYS A 391 16.87 25.95 2.84
C LYS A 391 17.95 25.46 3.80
N GLU A 392 17.65 25.39 5.08
CA GLU A 392 18.58 24.88 6.10
C GLU A 392 18.92 23.40 5.86
N ALA A 393 17.91 22.57 5.60
CA ALA A 393 18.10 21.15 5.32
C ALA A 393 18.91 20.94 4.02
N CYS A 394 18.60 21.67 2.95
CA CYS A 394 19.36 21.65 1.70
C CYS A 394 20.82 22.06 1.93
N THR A 395 21.07 23.09 2.73
CA THR A 395 22.42 23.58 3.01
C THR A 395 23.24 22.54 3.78
N THR A 396 22.61 21.86 4.73
CA THR A 396 23.24 20.76 5.49
C THR A 396 23.59 19.59 4.59
N VAL A 397 22.64 19.14 3.77
CA VAL A 397 22.88 18.07 2.79
C VAL A 397 23.95 18.44 1.77
N ALA A 398 23.96 19.67 1.28
CA ALA A 398 24.97 20.14 0.32
C ALA A 398 26.40 20.10 0.92
N LYS A 399 26.57 20.49 2.20
CA LYS A 399 27.85 20.36 2.92
C LYS A 399 28.31 18.91 3.00
N GLU A 400 27.40 17.99 3.34
CA GLU A 400 27.71 16.56 3.45
C GLU A 400 27.99 15.93 2.09
N LEU A 401 27.26 16.32 1.04
CA LEU A 401 27.49 15.89 -0.34
C LEU A 401 28.88 16.32 -0.82
N LYS A 402 29.32 17.55 -0.50
CA LYS A 402 30.64 18.04 -0.88
C LYS A 402 31.78 17.17 -0.34
N VAL A 403 31.63 16.63 0.86
CA VAL A 403 32.61 15.68 1.46
C VAL A 403 32.60 14.32 0.73
N CYS A 404 31.53 14.01 0.01
CA CYS A 404 31.33 12.75 -0.71
C CYS A 404 31.51 12.88 -2.23
N GLU A 405 31.92 14.05 -2.73
CA GLU A 405 32.18 14.30 -4.14
C GLU A 405 33.37 13.45 -4.62
N ARG A 406 33.24 12.89 -5.83
CA ARG A 406 34.25 12.11 -6.53
C ARG A 406 35.03 13.02 -7.49
N ALA A 407 36.19 12.55 -7.94
CA ALA A 407 37.03 13.30 -8.87
C ALA A 407 36.35 13.61 -10.23
N ASP A 408 35.31 12.84 -10.60
CA ASP A 408 34.52 13.03 -11.81
C ASP A 408 33.33 13.99 -11.63
N GLY A 409 33.18 14.62 -10.46
CA GLY A 409 32.08 15.53 -10.13
C GLY A 409 30.78 14.83 -9.72
N THR A 410 30.76 13.50 -9.67
CA THR A 410 29.62 12.72 -9.14
C THR A 410 29.73 12.51 -7.63
N TYR A 411 28.68 11.96 -7.00
CA TYR A 411 28.62 11.81 -5.54
C TYR A 411 28.67 10.35 -5.11
N ASN A 412 29.42 10.06 -4.05
CA ASN A 412 29.44 8.75 -3.42
C ASN A 412 28.34 8.65 -2.35
N PHE A 413 27.15 8.17 -2.75
CA PHE A 413 26.00 8.02 -1.86
C PHE A 413 26.19 6.92 -0.79
N ASP A 414 27.04 5.91 -1.02
CA ASP A 414 27.40 4.92 0.01
C ASP A 414 28.19 5.60 1.15
N ARG A 415 29.12 6.48 0.79
CA ARG A 415 29.85 7.29 1.77
C ARG A 415 28.93 8.27 2.51
N PHE A 416 27.92 8.80 1.82
CA PHE A 416 26.94 9.71 2.40
C PHE A 416 26.09 9.01 3.49
N TYR A 417 25.52 7.84 3.19
CA TYR A 417 24.65 7.13 4.14
C TYR A 417 25.37 6.18 5.10
N SER A 418 26.60 5.73 4.82
CA SER A 418 27.36 4.88 5.76
C SER A 418 27.65 5.57 7.10
N ARG A 419 27.69 6.90 7.13
CA ARG A 419 27.85 7.72 8.35
C ARG A 419 26.55 7.99 9.09
N LYS A 420 25.43 7.64 8.46
CA LYS A 420 24.05 7.95 8.86
C LYS A 420 23.24 6.70 9.22
N ALA A 421 23.69 5.53 8.80
CA ALA A 421 23.09 4.26 9.22
C ALA A 421 23.44 3.98 10.69
N ASN A 422 22.43 3.67 11.49
CA ASN A 422 22.67 3.12 12.82
C ASN A 422 23.36 1.75 12.65
N ILE A 423 24.37 1.44 13.48
CA ILE A 423 25.20 0.22 13.36
C ILE A 423 24.35 -1.07 13.33
N LYS A 424 23.13 -1.02 13.83
CA LYS A 424 22.18 -2.13 13.91
C LYS A 424 21.47 -2.47 12.59
N ASP A 425 21.57 -1.65 11.54
CA ASP A 425 20.91 -1.91 10.25
C ASP A 425 21.73 -1.40 9.04
N VAL A 426 22.82 -2.13 8.74
CA VAL A 426 23.71 -1.83 7.61
C VAL A 426 22.98 -1.87 6.25
N ASN A 427 21.92 -2.68 6.14
CA ASN A 427 21.14 -2.81 4.91
C ASN A 427 20.33 -1.55 4.59
N ALA A 428 19.92 -0.80 5.62
CA ALA A 428 19.19 0.46 5.45
C ALA A 428 20.02 1.53 4.74
N GLY A 429 21.31 1.67 5.12
CA GLY A 429 22.23 2.60 4.46
C GLY A 429 22.41 2.28 2.99
N ILE A 430 22.67 1.02 2.65
CA ILE A 430 22.84 0.54 1.27
C ILE A 430 21.60 0.84 0.42
N LEU A 431 20.41 0.65 0.99
CA LEU A 431 19.15 0.88 0.30
C LEU A 431 18.90 2.35 0.00
N LEU A 432 19.15 3.25 0.96
CA LEU A 432 19.03 4.69 0.74
C LEU A 432 20.09 5.19 -0.24
N SER A 433 21.33 4.68 -0.17
CA SER A 433 22.37 4.98 -1.17
C SER A 433 21.94 4.59 -2.58
N TYR A 434 21.38 3.39 -2.74
CA TYR A 434 20.82 2.94 -4.01
C TYR A 434 19.68 3.84 -4.49
N LYS A 435 18.72 4.18 -3.62
CA LYS A 435 17.59 5.09 -3.96
C LYS A 435 18.09 6.46 -4.41
N ALA A 436 19.01 7.06 -3.65
CA ALA A 436 19.57 8.37 -3.97
C ALA A 436 20.33 8.35 -5.31
N GLU A 437 21.10 7.30 -5.59
CA GLU A 437 21.79 7.18 -6.86
C GLU A 437 20.80 7.06 -8.04
N GLN A 438 19.71 6.28 -7.89
CA GLN A 438 18.67 6.16 -8.91
C GLN A 438 18.00 7.51 -9.17
N TYR A 439 17.62 8.24 -8.11
CA TYR A 439 17.01 9.57 -8.25
C TYR A 439 17.96 10.57 -8.90
N TYR A 440 19.22 10.61 -8.46
CA TYR A 440 20.23 11.50 -9.03
C TYR A 440 20.43 11.24 -10.53
N LYS A 441 20.54 9.97 -10.94
CA LYS A 441 20.66 9.59 -12.36
C LYS A 441 19.42 9.96 -13.17
N GLY A 442 18.21 9.73 -12.64
CA GLY A 442 16.95 10.10 -13.31
C GLY A 442 16.85 11.61 -13.49
N TYR A 443 17.13 12.38 -12.43
CA TYR A 443 17.12 13.83 -12.50
C TYR A 443 18.17 14.37 -13.50
N LYS A 444 19.39 13.82 -13.54
CA LYS A 444 20.42 14.24 -14.51
C LYS A 444 20.04 13.97 -15.97
N LYS A 445 19.17 12.99 -16.24
CA LYS A 445 18.62 12.73 -17.59
C LYS A 445 17.50 13.71 -17.97
N HIS A 446 17.30 14.78 -17.20
CA HIS A 446 16.21 15.75 -17.31
C HIS A 446 14.81 15.15 -17.18
N GLU A 447 14.67 13.97 -16.58
CA GLU A 447 13.36 13.39 -16.25
C GLU A 447 12.69 14.13 -15.07
N HIS A 448 13.37 15.10 -14.45
CA HIS A 448 12.78 15.94 -13.41
C HIS A 448 11.97 17.10 -13.99
N GLU A 449 10.65 16.99 -13.91
CA GLU A 449 9.76 18.08 -14.24
C GLU A 449 9.43 18.89 -12.98
N PHE A 450 9.72 20.19 -13.00
CA PHE A 450 9.27 21.10 -11.95
C PHE A 450 7.81 21.48 -12.19
N VAL A 451 6.91 20.90 -11.39
CA VAL A 451 5.46 21.04 -11.55
C VAL A 451 4.82 21.81 -10.39
N PRO A 452 3.74 22.56 -10.62
CA PRO A 452 3.03 23.23 -9.52
C PRO A 452 2.49 22.27 -8.46
N GLU A 453 2.13 21.05 -8.87
CA GLU A 453 1.57 20.03 -7.99
C GLU A 453 1.96 18.65 -8.53
N VAL A 454 2.53 17.80 -7.67
CA VAL A 454 2.86 16.41 -8.02
C VAL A 454 1.63 15.55 -7.81
N LYS A 455 1.14 14.91 -8.87
CA LYS A 455 -0.06 14.06 -8.76
C LYS A 455 0.27 12.75 -8.08
N LYS A 456 -0.59 12.39 -7.10
CA LYS A 456 -0.34 11.32 -6.15
C LYS A 456 -0.52 9.93 -6.75
N ASP A 457 -1.61 9.72 -7.47
CA ASP A 457 -2.00 8.40 -7.98
C ASP A 457 -2.24 8.43 -9.50
N TRP A 458 -2.54 7.25 -10.08
CA TRP A 458 -2.72 7.13 -11.53
C TRP A 458 -4.04 7.79 -12.00
N ASN A 459 -5.06 7.89 -11.13
CA ASN A 459 -6.30 8.58 -11.47
C ASN A 459 -6.13 10.09 -11.54
N ASP A 460 -5.41 10.66 -10.58
CA ASP A 460 -5.01 12.07 -10.58
C ASP A 460 -4.17 12.40 -11.81
N GLN A 461 -3.26 11.49 -12.21
CA GLN A 461 -2.48 11.67 -13.43
C GLN A 461 -3.33 11.63 -14.70
N LEU A 462 -4.30 10.71 -14.79
CA LEU A 462 -5.22 10.66 -15.92
C LEU A 462 -6.04 11.95 -16.04
N LYS A 463 -6.60 12.42 -14.92
CA LYS A 463 -7.33 13.69 -14.86
C LYS A 463 -6.47 14.86 -15.31
N HIS A 464 -5.23 14.91 -14.85
CA HIS A 464 -4.28 15.94 -15.22
C HIS A 464 -3.99 15.93 -16.72
N GLU A 465 -3.69 14.77 -17.31
CA GLU A 465 -3.36 14.69 -18.74
C GLU A 465 -4.55 15.08 -19.62
N ILE A 466 -5.77 14.68 -19.26
CA ILE A 466 -7.00 15.12 -19.97
C ILE A 466 -7.15 16.64 -19.91
N GLN A 467 -6.93 17.25 -18.74
CA GLN A 467 -6.96 18.70 -18.60
C GLN A 467 -5.89 19.38 -19.47
N GLN A 468 -4.66 18.86 -19.47
CA GLN A 468 -3.58 19.40 -20.31
C GLN A 468 -3.90 19.29 -21.80
N GLN A 469 -4.50 18.18 -22.24
CA GLN A 469 -4.92 18.00 -23.63
C GLN A 469 -5.99 19.02 -24.05
N GLU A 470 -6.95 19.32 -23.18
CA GLU A 470 -7.97 20.33 -23.45
C GLU A 470 -7.37 21.74 -23.53
N ILE A 471 -6.46 22.09 -22.62
CA ILE A 471 -5.72 23.36 -22.67
C ILE A 471 -4.93 23.47 -23.99
N ARG A 472 -4.22 22.41 -24.40
CA ARG A 472 -3.47 22.38 -25.66
C ARG A 472 -4.42 22.54 -26.86
N LYS A 473 -5.60 21.94 -26.82
CA LYS A 473 -6.63 22.05 -27.88
C LYS A 473 -7.17 23.47 -28.00
N GLN A 474 -7.52 24.11 -26.88
CA GLN A 474 -7.98 25.51 -26.84
C GLN A 474 -6.91 26.46 -27.34
N LYS A 475 -5.65 26.27 -26.92
CA LYS A 475 -4.52 27.10 -27.38
C LYS A 475 -4.28 26.97 -28.89
N ARG A 476 -4.37 25.74 -29.45
CA ARG A 476 -4.33 25.54 -30.91
C ARG A 476 -5.49 26.26 -31.60
N ALA A 477 -6.72 26.13 -31.11
CA ALA A 477 -7.88 26.78 -31.70
C ALA A 477 -7.75 28.31 -31.72
N MET A 478 -7.21 28.91 -30.65
CA MET A 478 -6.94 30.34 -30.56
C MET A 478 -5.88 30.79 -31.58
N LEU A 479 -4.76 30.07 -31.68
CA LEU A 479 -3.71 30.37 -32.67
C LEU A 479 -4.24 30.29 -34.11
N PHE A 480 -5.08 29.30 -34.42
CA PHE A 480 -5.74 29.17 -35.73
C PHE A 480 -6.74 30.29 -36.03
N GLN A 481 -7.37 30.89 -35.01
CA GLN A 481 -8.25 32.05 -35.19
C GLN A 481 -7.44 33.33 -35.43
N GLN A 482 -6.35 33.53 -34.68
CA GLN A 482 -5.44 34.67 -34.84
C GLN A 482 -4.76 34.68 -36.21
N GLY A 483 -4.28 33.53 -36.69
CA GLY A 483 -3.69 33.42 -38.03
C GLY A 483 -4.67 33.78 -39.15
N ARG A 484 -5.94 33.33 -39.04
CA ARG A 484 -6.98 33.68 -40.01
C ARG A 484 -7.42 35.15 -39.96
N GLN A 485 -7.21 35.82 -38.83
CA GLN A 485 -7.48 37.25 -38.71
C GLN A 485 -6.35 38.07 -39.34
N GLN A 486 -5.09 37.64 -39.16
CA GLN A 486 -3.92 38.25 -39.82
C GLN A 486 -3.88 38.02 -41.33
N GLU A 487 -4.46 36.93 -41.85
CA GLU A 487 -4.60 36.70 -43.31
C GLU A 487 -5.75 37.52 -43.94
N ARG A 488 -6.65 38.08 -43.13
CA ARG A 488 -7.80 38.89 -43.59
C ARG A 488 -7.53 40.39 -43.52
N GLU A 489 -6.52 40.80 -42.75
CA GLU A 489 -5.94 42.14 -42.71
C GLU A 489 -4.84 42.27 -43.77
#